data_AF-A0A9D2AUQ1-F1
#
_entry.id   AF-A0A9D2AUQ1-F1
#
_cell.length_a   1.000
_cell.length_b   1.000
_cell.length_c   1.000
_cell.angle_alpha   90.00
_cell.angle_beta   90.00
_cell.angle_gamma   90.00
#
_symmetry.space_group_name_H-M   'P 1'
#
loop_
_entity.id
_entity.type
_entity.pdbx_description
1 polymer ?
#
loop_
_entity_poly.entity_id
_entity_poly.type
_entity_poly.pdbx_seq_one_letter_code
_entity_poly.pdbx_strand_id
1 'polypeptide(L)' 'MRKLSENAVRAKHILEREGSPLSAECERMLLRELERTLSAFFDLTGELRLQLVKEGRGYAVSVHANAAKVRPFGVVK' A
#
# COMPACT_ATOMS: atom_id res chain seq x y z
N MET A 1 14.98 -26.41 18.85
CA MET A 1 14.45 -25.22 18.16
C MET A 1 14.56 -24.04 19.13
N ARG A 2 15.50 -23.11 18.90
CA ARG A 2 15.80 -22.00 19.83
C ARG A 2 14.67 -20.97 19.77
N LYS A 3 14.00 -20.74 20.91
CA LYS A 3 13.06 -19.63 21.13
C LYS A 3 13.77 -18.33 20.75
N LEU A 4 13.28 -17.64 19.72
CA LEU A 4 13.68 -16.27 19.41
C LEU A 4 13.36 -15.43 20.65
N SER A 5 14.38 -14.80 21.25
CA SER A 5 14.19 -13.99 22.44
C SER A 5 13.30 -12.80 22.11
N GLU A 6 12.49 -12.36 23.08
CA GLU A 6 11.58 -11.22 22.93
C GLU A 6 12.27 -9.96 22.39
N ASN A 7 13.59 -9.84 22.63
CA ASN A 7 14.44 -8.77 22.08
C ASN A 7 14.58 -8.84 20.55
N ALA A 8 14.65 -10.03 19.94
CA ALA A 8 14.72 -10.18 18.49
C ALA A 8 13.40 -9.80 17.82
N VAL A 9 12.26 -10.09 18.48
CA VAL A 9 10.93 -9.70 18.01
C VAL A 9 10.74 -8.18 18.11
N ARG A 10 11.19 -7.55 19.20
CA ARG A 10 11.20 -6.09 19.32
C ARG A 10 12.12 -5.42 18.30
N ALA A 11 13.33 -5.94 18.11
CA ALA A 11 14.28 -5.41 17.12
C ALA A 11 13.71 -5.50 15.70
N LYS A 12 13.05 -6.60 15.35
CA LYS A 12 12.34 -6.74 14.06
C LYS A 12 11.23 -5.69 13.91
N HIS A 13 10.39 -5.50 14.93
CA HIS A 13 9.34 -4.48 14.90
C HIS A 13 9.86 -3.04 14.83
N ILE A 14 11.01 -2.75 15.43
CA ILE A 14 11.67 -1.44 15.34
C ILE A 14 12.23 -1.24 13.94
N LEU A 15 12.91 -2.24 13.37
CA LEU A 15 13.43 -2.21 12.01
C LEU A 15 12.31 -2.12 10.95
N GLU A 16 11.15 -2.74 11.19
CA GLU A 16 9.96 -2.60 10.33
C GLU A 16 9.33 -1.20 10.42
N ARG A 17 9.39 -0.56 11.61
CA ARG A 17 8.92 0.83 11.80
C ARG A 17 9.88 1.87 11.24
N GLU A 18 11.19 1.65 11.33
CA GLU A 18 12.22 2.50 10.72
C GLU A 18 12.34 2.26 9.21
N GLY A 19 11.98 1.06 8.75
CA GLY A 19 12.00 0.66 7.33
C GLY A 19 10.73 1.03 6.56
N SER A 20 9.64 1.42 7.25
CA SER A 20 8.43 1.92 6.58
C SER A 20 8.57 3.43 6.34
N PRO A 21 8.71 3.89 5.08
CA PRO A 21 8.89 5.31 4.78
C PRO A 21 7.65 6.15 5.11
N LEU A 22 6.52 5.52 5.41
CA LEU A 22 5.28 6.17 5.82
C LEU A 22 4.78 5.60 7.15
N SER A 23 4.12 6.46 7.92
CA SER A 23 3.31 6.02 9.05
C SER A 23 2.10 5.21 8.54
N ALA A 24 1.65 4.23 9.31
CA ALA A 24 0.47 3.43 8.96
C ALA A 24 -0.79 4.28 8.75
N GLU A 25 -0.88 5.44 9.41
CA GLU A 25 -1.97 6.38 9.20
C GLU A 25 -1.90 7.06 7.82
N CYS A 26 -0.71 7.51 7.42
CA CYS A 26 -0.49 8.10 6.10
C CYS A 26 -0.72 7.07 4.98
N GLU A 27 -0.27 5.82 5.19
CA GLU A 27 -0.50 4.72 4.25
C GLU A 27 -1.99 4.42 4.06
N ARG A 28 -2.75 4.33 5.15
CA ARG A 28 -4.22 4.13 5.08
C ARG A 28 -4.92 5.28 4.38
N MET A 29 -4.52 6.51 4.65
CA MET A 29 -5.07 7.69 3.98
C MET A 29 -4.80 7.62 2.47
N LEU A 30 -3.56 7.33 2.07
CA LEU A 30 -3.19 7.20 0.65
C LEU A 30 -3.95 6.08 -0.04
N LEU A 31 -4.07 4.90 0.59
CA LEU A 31 -4.82 3.78 0.03
C LEU A 31 -6.29 4.15 -0.22
N ARG A 32 -6.94 4.83 0.74
CA ARG A 32 -8.33 5.30 0.58
C ARG A 32 -8.48 6.30 -0.58
N GLU A 33 -7.56 7.24 -0.71
CA GLU A 33 -7.58 8.24 -1.79
C GLU A 33 -7.34 7.60 -3.18
N LEU A 34 -6.41 6.65 -3.25
CA LEU A 34 -6.13 5.86 -4.46
C LEU A 34 -7.32 4.98 -4.83
N GLU A 35 -7.93 4.30 -3.87
CA GLU A 35 -9.11 3.47 -4.07
C GLU A 35 -10.28 4.29 -4.59
N ARG A 36 -10.54 5.47 -4.00
CA ARG A 36 -11.59 6.39 -4.47
C ARG A 36 -11.32 6.83 -5.91
N THR A 37 -10.09 7.21 -6.21
CA THR A 37 -9.70 7.66 -7.56
C THR A 37 -9.87 6.55 -8.58
N LEU A 38 -9.33 5.36 -8.31
CA LEU A 38 -9.38 4.23 -9.23
C LEU A 38 -10.82 3.68 -9.40
N SER A 39 -11.65 3.73 -8.35
CA SER A 39 -13.06 3.30 -8.40
C SER A 39 -13.92 4.16 -9.33
N ALA A 40 -13.49 5.37 -9.66
CA ALA A 40 -14.17 6.19 -10.66
C ALA A 40 -14.05 5.59 -12.08
N PHE A 41 -12.99 4.82 -12.33
CA PHE A 41 -12.65 4.29 -13.65
C PHE A 41 -12.75 2.77 -13.75
N PHE A 42 -12.74 2.06 -12.62
CA PHE A 42 -12.68 0.60 -12.60
C PHE A 42 -13.64 0.04 -11.54
N ASP A 43 -14.20 -1.14 -11.81
CA ASP A 43 -14.84 -1.96 -10.77
C ASP A 43 -13.75 -2.74 -10.04
N LEU A 44 -13.22 -2.14 -8.98
CA LEU A 44 -12.13 -2.71 -8.19
C LEU A 44 -12.58 -3.96 -7.44
N THR A 45 -11.69 -4.94 -7.36
CA THR A 45 -11.90 -6.21 -6.66
C THR A 45 -10.78 -6.45 -5.68
N GLY A 46 -11.14 -6.64 -4.41
CA GLY A 46 -10.18 -6.83 -3.33
C GLY A 46 -9.45 -5.54 -2.93
N GLU A 47 -8.48 -5.68 -2.04
CA GLU A 47 -7.77 -4.56 -1.45
C GLU A 47 -6.65 -4.05 -2.36
N LEU A 48 -6.43 -2.72 -2.34
CA LEU A 48 -5.26 -2.11 -2.96
C LEU A 48 -4.04 -2.38 -2.09
N ARG A 49 -2.92 -2.65 -2.76
CA ARG A 49 -1.61 -2.78 -2.10
C ARG A 49 -0.71 -1.64 -2.54
N LEU A 50 -0.13 -0.96 -1.57
CA LEU A 50 0.87 0.08 -1.76
C LEU A 50 2.21 -0.45 -1.27
N GLN A 51 3.24 -0.31 -2.09
CA GLN A 51 4.60 -0.63 -1.72
C GLN A 51 5.48 0.58 -1.99
N LEU A 52 6.24 0.99 -0.97
CA LEU A 52 7.24 2.03 -1.10
C LEU A 52 8.61 1.42 -0.83
N VAL A 53 9.53 1.59 -1.78
CA VAL A 53 10.91 1.11 -1.66
C VAL A 53 11.84 2.29 -1.81
N LYS A 54 12.79 2.44 -0.89
CA LYS A 54 13.83 3.47 -1.01
C LYS A 54 14.80 3.08 -2.12
N GLU A 55 14.97 3.95 -3.11
CA GLU A 55 15.87 3.74 -4.24
C GLU A 55 16.84 4.91 -4.37
N GLY A 56 18.10 4.68 -3.96
CA GLY A 56 19.14 5.71 -3.96
C GLY A 56 18.74 6.96 -3.16
N ARG A 57 18.57 8.09 -3.85
CA ARG A 57 18.14 9.36 -3.24
C ARG A 57 16.61 9.56 -3.21
N GLY A 58 15.85 8.66 -3.81
CA GLY A 58 14.40 8.75 -3.94
C GLY A 58 13.66 7.53 -3.41
N TYR A 59 12.41 7.41 -3.84
CA TYR A 59 11.54 6.27 -3.54
C TYR A 59 10.87 5.80 -4.82
N ALA A 60 10.80 4.48 -4.99
CA ALA A 60 9.89 3.85 -5.92
C ALA A 60 8.57 3.57 -5.22
N VAL A 61 7.47 3.97 -5.85
CA VAL A 61 6.10 3.78 -5.35
C VAL A 61 5.37 2.87 -6.32
N SER A 62 4.96 1.70 -5.84
CA SER A 62 4.19 0.72 -6.61
C SER A 62 2.80 0.58 -6.02
N VAL A 63 1.78 0.77 -6.86
CA VAL A 63 0.37 0.57 -6.51
C VAL A 63 -0.13 -0.63 -7.30
N HIS A 64 -0.69 -1.61 -6.59
CA HIS A 64 -1.30 -2.78 -7.19
C HIS A 64 -2.78 -2.82 -6.85
N ALA A 65 -3.62 -2.88 -7.88
CA ALA A 65 -5.06 -2.99 -7.78
C ALA A 65 -5.55 -4.04 -8.78
N ASN A 66 -6.55 -4.82 -8.38
CA ASN A 66 -7.26 -5.73 -9.28
C ASN A 66 -8.62 -5.13 -9.62
N ALA A 67 -9.05 -5.30 -10.86
CA ALA A 67 -10.34 -4.82 -11.33
C ALA A 67 -11.03 -5.89 -12.16
N ALA A 68 -12.34 -6.05 -11.98
CA ALA A 68 -13.15 -6.93 -12.79
C ALA A 68 -13.45 -6.32 -14.17
N LYS A 69 -13.66 -4.99 -14.21
CA LYS A 69 -14.07 -4.26 -15.42
C LYS A 69 -13.54 -2.84 -15.41
N VAL A 70 -13.33 -2.30 -16.61
CA VAL A 70 -13.16 -0.87 -16.84
C VAL A 70 -14.54 -0.23 -16.97
N ARG A 71 -14.77 0.86 -16.26
CA ARG A 71 -16.01 1.62 -16.33
C ARG A 71 -16.06 2.43 -17.64
N PRO A 72 -17.25 2.57 -18.26
CA PRO A 72 -17.38 3.42 -19.42
C PRO A 72 -17.05 4.87 -19.05
N PHE A 73 -16.00 5.43 -19.63
CA PHE A 73 -15.63 6.82 -19.43
C PHE A 73 -16.48 7.72 -20.34
N GLY A 74 -17.17 8.72 -19.78
CA GLY A 74 -17.91 9.73 -20.56
C GLY A 74 -19.27 9.30 -21.13
N VAL A 75 -19.82 8.14 -20.73
CA VAL A 75 -21.17 7.74 -21.15
C VAL A 75 -22.19 8.37 -20.20
N VAL A 76 -22.53 9.64 -20.48
CA VAL A 76 -23.72 10.28 -19.92
C VAL A 76 -24.94 9.56 -20.54
N LYS A 77 -25.82 9.01 -19.70
CA LYS A 77 -27.17 8.63 -20.14
C LYS A 77 -28.06 9.86 -20.19
#